data_AF-A0A2I1GWY0-F1
#
_entry.id   AF-A0A2I1GWY0-F1
#
_cell.length_a   1.000
_cell.length_b   1.000
_cell.length_c   1.000
_cell.angle_alpha   90.00
_cell.angle_beta   90.00
_cell.angle_gamma   90.00
#
_symmetry.space_group_name_H-M   'P 1'
#
loop_
_entity.id
_entity.type
_entity.pdbx_description
1 polymer ?
#
loop_
_entity_poly.entity_id
_entity_poly.type
_entity_poly.pdbx_seq_one_letter_code
_entity_poly.pdbx_strand_id
1 'polypeptide(L)' 'TSSHHDSKFWSLNNYHIDVIQAFGNVKGILEHTLFKIKGTYFTTWKGLFWEKALGFKELMKYKKLTNAQRSSFN' A
#
# COMPACT_ATOMS: atom_id res chain seq x y z
N THR A 1 7.87 21.82 -13.22
CA THR A 1 6.98 22.61 -12.34
C THR A 1 7.49 22.47 -10.93
N SER A 2 7.73 23.58 -10.25
CA SER A 2 8.15 23.55 -8.84
C SER A 2 6.90 23.56 -7.97
N SER A 3 6.67 22.50 -7.20
CA SER A 3 5.52 22.46 -6.29
C SER A 3 5.55 23.57 -5.22
N HIS A 4 6.72 24.17 -4.98
CA HIS A 4 6.90 25.28 -4.04
C HIS A 4 6.45 26.63 -4.60
N HIS A 5 6.44 26.80 -5.93
CA HIS A 5 6.08 28.07 -6.56
C HIS A 5 4.76 27.98 -7.34
N ASP A 6 4.50 26.84 -7.97
CA ASP A 6 3.45 26.71 -8.97
C ASP A 6 2.17 26.07 -8.42
N SER A 7 2.14 25.72 -7.11
CA SER A 7 1.12 24.86 -6.52
C SER A 7 0.94 23.54 -7.30
N LYS A 8 -0.01 22.69 -6.89
CA LYS A 8 -0.23 21.40 -7.54
C LYS A 8 -1.27 21.54 -8.66
N PHE A 9 -0.86 21.38 -9.90
CA PHE A 9 -1.72 21.51 -11.09
C PHE A 9 -2.76 20.39 -11.28
N TRP A 10 -2.67 19.31 -10.51
CA TRP A 10 -3.57 18.16 -10.63
C TRP A 10 -4.02 17.67 -9.25
N SER A 11 -5.29 17.26 -9.19
CA SER A 11 -5.87 16.59 -8.03
C SER A 11 -6.42 15.24 -8.46
N LEU A 12 -5.85 14.17 -7.90
CA LEU A 12 -6.30 12.79 -8.13
C LEU A 12 -7.14 12.27 -6.96
N ASN A 13 -7.61 13.15 -6.08
CA ASN A 13 -8.35 12.76 -4.88
C ASN A 13 -9.66 12.02 -5.25
N ASN A 14 -10.34 12.47 -6.31
CA ASN A 14 -11.58 11.85 -6.77
C ASN A 14 -11.32 10.52 -7.49
N TYR A 15 -10.21 10.43 -8.24
CA TYR A 15 -9.86 9.21 -8.99
C TYR A 15 -9.78 7.98 -8.08
N HIS A 16 -9.23 8.11 -6.87
CA HIS A 16 -9.18 7.01 -5.92
C HIS A 16 -10.58 6.52 -5.50
N ILE A 17 -11.54 7.43 -5.33
CA ILE A 17 -12.92 7.10 -4.98
C ILE A 17 -13.59 6.37 -6.15
N ASP A 18 -13.42 6.90 -7.36
CA ASP A 18 -14.00 6.34 -8.58
C ASP A 18 -13.49 4.92 -8.86
N VAL A 19 -12.20 4.67 -8.63
CA VAL A 19 -11.59 3.35 -8.77
C VAL A 19 -12.18 2.35 -7.76
N ILE A 20 -12.32 2.75 -6.49
CA ILE A 20 -12.96 1.89 -5.47
C ILE A 20 -14.40 1.57 -5.86
N GLN A 21 -15.13 2.55 -6.36
CA GLN A 21 -16.51 2.37 -6.78
C GLN A 21 -16.62 1.42 -7.98
N ALA A 22 -15.73 1.56 -8.97
CA ALA A 22 -15.68 0.69 -10.15
C ALA A 22 -15.43 -0.80 -9.77
N PHE A 23 -14.69 -1.05 -8.69
CA PHE A 23 -14.42 -2.41 -8.18
C PHE A 23 -15.48 -2.96 -7.22
N GLY A 24 -16.67 -2.36 -7.16
CA GLY A 24 -17.75 -2.86 -6.29
C GLY A 24 -17.59 -2.47 -4.82
N ASN A 25 -17.00 -1.29 -4.58
CA ASN A 25 -16.67 -0.74 -3.28
C ASN A 25 -15.61 -1.55 -2.51
N VAL A 26 -15.26 -1.08 -1.31
CA VAL A 26 -14.28 -1.72 -0.42
C VAL A 26 -14.64 -3.18 -0.13
N LYS A 27 -15.93 -3.50 -0.03
CA LYS A 27 -16.39 -4.87 0.22
C LYS A 27 -15.99 -5.80 -0.94
N GLY A 28 -16.26 -5.41 -2.20
CA GLY A 28 -15.92 -6.18 -3.39
C GLY A 28 -14.44 -6.50 -3.49
N ILE A 29 -13.59 -5.50 -3.25
CA ILE A 29 -12.13 -5.66 -3.23
C ILE A 29 -11.70 -6.66 -2.15
N LEU A 30 -12.24 -6.53 -0.93
CA LEU A 30 -11.86 -7.39 0.19
C LEU A 30 -12.27 -8.86 -0.01
N GLU A 31 -13.26 -9.15 -0.86
CA GLU A 31 -13.67 -10.53 -1.16
C GLU A 31 -12.59 -11.33 -1.87
N HIS A 32 -11.72 -10.64 -2.61
CA HIS A 32 -10.58 -11.24 -3.33
C HIS A 32 -9.29 -11.25 -2.51
N THR A 33 -9.36 -10.97 -1.21
CA THR A 33 -8.19 -10.98 -0.31
C THR A 33 -8.36 -11.99 0.82
N LEU A 34 -7.25 -12.33 1.48
CA LEU A 34 -7.25 -13.19 2.67
C LEU A 34 -8.06 -12.61 3.86
N PHE A 35 -8.45 -11.33 3.78
CA PHE A 35 -9.31 -10.68 4.77
C PHE A 35 -10.67 -11.37 4.92
N LYS A 36 -11.32 -11.78 3.81
CA LYS A 36 -12.63 -12.43 3.86
C LYS A 36 -12.56 -13.93 4.20
N ILE A 37 -11.44 -14.61 3.91
CA ILE A 37 -11.24 -16.05 4.14
C ILE A 37 -11.04 -16.40 5.65
N LYS A 38 -11.39 -15.50 6.59
CA LYS A 38 -11.12 -15.62 8.04
C LYS A 38 -9.62 -15.71 8.40
N GLY A 39 -8.71 -15.32 7.51
CA GLY A 39 -7.27 -15.41 7.77
C GLY A 39 -6.78 -14.48 8.89
N THR A 40 -7.49 -13.39 9.15
CA THR A 40 -7.08 -12.34 10.10
C THR A 40 -8.06 -12.11 11.26
N TYR A 41 -9.19 -12.83 11.28
CA TYR A 41 -10.25 -12.73 12.30
C TYR A 41 -10.82 -11.32 12.59
N PHE A 42 -10.46 -10.30 11.81
CA PHE A 42 -10.99 -8.95 11.98
C PHE A 42 -12.46 -8.85 11.54
N THR A 43 -13.29 -8.21 12.37
CA THR A 43 -14.72 -8.02 12.12
C THR A 43 -15.02 -6.84 11.21
N THR A 44 -14.11 -5.86 11.11
CA THR A 44 -14.25 -4.68 10.26
C THR A 44 -12.92 -4.27 9.65
N TRP A 45 -12.97 -3.74 8.42
CA TRP A 45 -11.80 -3.15 7.74
C TRP A 45 -11.49 -1.72 8.19
N LYS A 46 -12.43 -1.05 8.87
CA LYS A 46 -12.24 0.30 9.41
C LYS A 46 -11.18 0.26 10.51
N GLY A 47 -10.10 1.03 10.35
CA GLY A 47 -9.01 1.13 11.32
C GLY A 47 -7.84 0.17 11.07
N LEU A 48 -7.84 -0.56 9.95
CA LEU A 48 -6.65 -1.30 9.51
C LEU A 48 -5.63 -0.33 8.92
N PHE A 49 -4.37 -0.56 9.27
CA PHE A 49 -3.23 0.16 8.71
C PHE A 49 -2.25 -0.85 8.15
N TRP A 50 -1.71 -0.53 6.98
CA TRP A 50 -0.62 -1.28 6.40
C TRP A 50 0.69 -0.72 6.95
N GLU A 51 1.46 -1.56 7.64
CA GLU A 51 2.83 -1.21 7.99
C GLU A 51 3.63 -1.04 6.68
N LYS A 52 4.34 0.09 6.53
CA LYS A 52 5.18 0.29 5.35
C LYS A 52 6.32 -0.73 5.39
N ALA A 53 6.48 -1.51 4.33
CA ALA A 53 7.55 -2.52 4.17
C ALA A 53 9.00 -1.97 4.28
N LEU A 54 9.15 -0.65 4.46
CA LEU A 54 10.43 0.03 4.60
C LEU A 54 11.17 -0.34 5.88
N GLY A 55 10.48 -0.73 6.97
CA GLY A 55 11.13 -0.97 8.27
C GLY A 55 12.23 -2.04 8.21
N PHE A 56 11.96 -3.20 7.62
CA PHE A 56 12.97 -4.26 7.50
C PHE A 56 13.98 -3.99 6.37
N LYS A 57 13.51 -3.47 5.24
CA LYS A 57 14.35 -3.20 4.06
C LYS A 57 15.39 -2.10 4.34
N GLU A 58 15.04 -1.07 5.12
CA GLU A 58 15.98 -0.03 5.56
C GLU A 58 17.03 -0.56 6.55
N LEU A 59 16.64 -1.44 7.47
CA LEU A 59 17.59 -2.09 8.40
C LEU A 59 18.61 -2.98 7.66
N MET A 60 18.20 -3.60 6.55
CA MET A 60 19.08 -4.45 5.75
C MET A 60 19.89 -3.65 4.70
N LYS A 61 19.49 -2.41 4.39
CA LYS A 61 20.19 -1.52 3.44
C LYS A 61 21.62 -1.20 3.88
N TYR A 62 21.83 -0.99 5.18
CA TYR A 62 23.12 -0.61 5.75
C TYR A 62 23.96 -1.82 6.20
N LYS A 63 23.40 -3.03 6.18
CA LYS A 63 24.15 -4.26 6.46
C LYS A 63 24.94 -4.71 5.22
N LYS A 64 26.13 -5.24 5.47
CA LYS A 64 26.96 -5.82 4.41
C LYS A 64 26.36 -7.16 3.97
N LEU A 65 25.70 -7.16 2.81
CA LEU A 65 25.05 -8.32 2.22
C LEU A 65 25.72 -8.66 0.89
N THR A 66 25.72 -9.96 0.56
CA THR A 66 26.12 -10.45 -0.76
C THR A 66 25.07 -10.09 -1.82
N ASN A 67 25.45 -10.11 -3.10
CA ASN A 67 24.54 -9.76 -4.18
C ASN A 67 23.32 -10.70 -4.28
N ALA A 68 23.49 -11.99 -3.99
CA ALA A 68 22.39 -12.97 -3.96
C ALA A 68 21.39 -12.69 -2.82
N GLN A 69 21.86 -12.19 -1.68
CA GLN A 69 20.98 -11.77 -0.59
C GLN A 69 20.22 -10.50 -0.97
N ARG A 70 20.85 -9.56 -1.69
CA ARG A 70 20.20 -8.32 -2.14
C ARG A 70 19.14 -8.54 -3.22
N SER A 71 19.35 -9.45 -4.16
CA SER A 71 18.37 -9.76 -5.20
C SER A 71 17.06 -10.33 -4.64
N SER A 72 17.10 -10.89 -3.43
CA SER A 72 15.93 -11.42 -2.73
C SER A 72 15.07 -10.33 -2.06
N PHE A 73 15.56 -9.09 -1.98
CA PHE A 73 14.88 -7.95 -1.33
C PHE A 73 14.24 -6.95 -2.32
N ASN A 74 14.32 -7.20 -3.62
CA ASN A 74 13.68 -6.39 -4.67
C ASN A 74 12.34 -6.98 -5.07
#